data_AF-A0A8S4SCA2-F1
#
_entry.id   AF-A0A8S4SCA2-F1
#
_cell.length_a   1.000
_cell.length_b   1.000
_cell.length_c   1.000
_cell.angle_alpha   90.00
_cell.angle_beta   90.00
_cell.angle_gamma   90.00
#
_symmetry.space_group_name_H-M   'P 1'
#
loop_
_entity.id
_entity.type
_entity.pdbx_description
1 polymer ?
#
loop_
_entity_poly.entity_id
_entity_poly.type
_entity_poly.pdbx_seq_one_letter_code
_entity_poly.pdbx_strand_id
1 'polypeptide(L)' 'MLDKMSENLKEATKFIEQGHVRVGPEVVKDPAFLVTRSLEDFVTWVDGSAIRKHVMEYNEMRDDFDML' A
#
# COMPACT_ATOMS: atom_id res chain seq x y z
N MET A 1 8.54 -9.37 4.18
CA MET A 1 7.65 -8.65 5.10
C MET A 1 7.89 -7.16 4.90
N LEU A 2 6.97 -6.46 4.23
CA LEU A 2 6.97 -4.99 4.10
C LEU A 2 6.52 -4.40 5.46
N ASP A 3 7.33 -4.58 6.50
CA ASP A 3 6.97 -4.27 7.89
C ASP A 3 6.82 -2.76 8.20
N LYS A 4 6.88 -1.90 7.18
CA LYS A 4 6.92 -0.43 7.34
C LYS A 4 6.16 0.31 6.23
N MET A 5 4.90 -0.03 5.98
CA MET A 5 4.04 0.75 5.07
C MET A 5 3.60 2.10 5.66
N SER A 6 3.61 2.24 6.98
CA SER A 6 3.29 3.50 7.66
C SER A 6 4.11 3.62 8.94
N GLU A 7 4.46 4.84 9.33
CA GLU A 7 5.18 5.12 10.57
C GLU A 7 4.29 5.04 11.81
N ASN A 8 3.01 5.35 11.65
CA ASN A 8 2.05 5.42 12.75
C ASN A 8 0.63 5.02 12.30
N LEU A 9 -0.18 4.59 13.28
CA LEU A 9 -1.50 4.01 13.03
C LEU A 9 -2.45 5.00 12.34
N LYS A 10 -2.40 6.27 12.73
CA LYS A 10 -3.28 7.30 12.18
C LYS A 10 -3.08 7.52 10.69
N GLU A 11 -1.83 7.50 10.22
CA GLU A 11 -1.54 7.61 8.78
C GLU A 11 -1.90 6.33 8.04
N ALA A 12 -1.71 5.15 8.66
CA ALA A 12 -2.16 3.89 8.07
C ALA A 12 -3.67 3.89 7.80
N THR A 13 -4.47 4.35 8.78
CA THR A 13 -5.92 4.51 8.63
C THR A 13 -6.26 5.43 7.46
N LYS A 14 -5.61 6.60 7.36
CA LYS A 14 -5.84 7.54 6.25
C LYS A 14 -5.49 6.93 4.89
N PHE A 15 -4.39 6.21 4.78
CA PHE A 15 -3.98 5.58 3.52
C PHE A 15 -4.96 4.51 3.07
N ILE A 16 -5.53 3.75 4.00
CA ILE A 16 -6.59 2.79 3.73
C ILE A 16 -7.87 3.53 3.29
N GLU A 17 -8.32 4.55 4.01
CA GLU A 17 -9.52 5.33 3.67
C GLU A 17 -9.43 5.99 2.28
N GLN A 18 -8.23 6.47 1.92
CA GLN A 18 -7.94 7.04 0.59
C GLN A 18 -7.86 5.98 -0.52
N GLY A 19 -7.82 4.69 -0.17
CA GLY A 19 -7.77 3.58 -1.12
C GLY A 19 -6.38 3.33 -1.70
N HIS A 20 -5.31 3.64 -0.96
CA HIS A 20 -3.94 3.39 -1.40
C HIS A 20 -3.46 1.96 -1.14
N VAL A 21 -4.20 1.18 -0.34
CA VAL A 21 -3.83 -0.18 0.07
C VAL A 21 -4.74 -1.22 -0.62
N ARG A 22 -4.13 -2.30 -1.11
CA ARG A 22 -4.84 -3.51 -1.58
C ARG A 22 -4.36 -4.75 -0.84
N VAL A 23 -5.22 -5.75 -0.78
CA VAL A 23 -4.93 -7.07 -0.22
C VAL A 23 -5.20 -8.09 -1.32
N GLY A 24 -4.13 -8.63 -1.90
CA GLY A 24 -4.25 -9.41 -3.13
C GLY A 24 -4.78 -8.54 -4.29
N PRO A 25 -5.84 -8.95 -5.01
CA PRO A 25 -6.41 -8.17 -6.11
C PRO A 25 -7.35 -7.04 -5.65
N GLU A 26 -7.84 -7.08 -4.41
CA GLU A 26 -8.93 -6.20 -3.95
C GLU A 26 -8.40 -4.95 -3.24
N VAL A 27 -8.92 -3.77 -3.61
CA VAL A 27 -8.61 -2.50 -2.94
C VAL A 27 -9.44 -2.39 -1.66
N VAL A 28 -8.78 -2.17 -0.53
CA VAL A 28 -9.44 -2.06 0.78
C VAL A 28 -9.58 -0.59 1.15
N LYS A 29 -10.80 -0.19 1.51
CA LYS A 29 -11.12 1.18 1.97
C LYS A 29 -11.61 1.25 3.41
N ASP A 30 -11.88 0.10 4.02
CA ASP A 30 -12.32 0.00 5.42
C ASP A 30 -11.11 -0.29 6.32
N PRO A 31 -10.72 0.64 7.22
CA PRO A 31 -9.63 0.41 8.17
C PRO A 31 -9.89 -0.73 9.17
N ALA A 32 -11.15 -1.12 9.36
CA ALA A 32 -11.52 -2.24 10.22
C ALA A 32 -11.49 -3.60 9.51
N PHE A 33 -11.06 -3.64 8.24
CA PHE A 33 -10.93 -4.87 7.47
C PHE A 33 -9.93 -5.84 8.13
N LEU A 34 -10.42 -7.04 8.49
CA LEU A 34 -9.60 -8.06 9.15
C LEU A 34 -8.81 -8.86 8.10
N VAL A 35 -7.49 -8.69 8.12
CA VAL A 35 -6.58 -9.47 7.27
C VAL A 35 -6.23 -10.80 7.95
N THR A 36 -6.41 -11.91 7.23
CA THR A 36 -6.02 -13.24 7.73
C THR A 36 -4.51 -13.47 7.54
N ARG A 37 -3.92 -14.38 8.31
CA ARG A 37 -2.47 -14.68 8.23
C ARG A 37 -2.01 -15.06 6.82
N SER A 38 -2.85 -15.74 6.04
CA SER A 38 -2.52 -16.12 4.66
C SER A 38 -2.53 -14.94 3.69
N LEU A 39 -3.26 -13.87 4.02
CA LEU A 39 -3.38 -12.66 3.20
C LEU A 39 -2.36 -11.57 3.58
N GLU A 40 -1.70 -11.71 4.73
CA GLU A 40 -0.72 -10.76 5.24
C GLU A 40 0.40 -10.45 4.25
N ASP A 41 0.94 -11.47 3.58
CA ASP A 41 2.01 -11.31 2.57
C ASP A 41 1.54 -10.60 1.29
N PHE A 42 0.23 -10.48 1.08
CA PHE A 42 -0.38 -9.84 -0.09
C PHE A 42 -0.86 -8.41 0.17
N VAL A 43 -0.57 -7.85 1.35
CA VAL A 43 -0.83 -6.44 1.66
C VAL A 43 0.21 -5.58 0.94
N THR A 44 -0.25 -4.75 0.01
CA THR A 44 0.64 -3.88 -0.78
C THR A 44 -0.06 -2.60 -1.22
N TRP A 45 0.70 -1.66 -1.78
CA TRP A 45 0.15 -0.46 -2.39
C TRP A 45 -0.58 -0.77 -3.69
N VAL A 46 -1.62 -0.01 -4.00
CA VAL A 46 -2.26 0.00 -5.32
C VAL A 46 -1.28 0.53 -6.36
N ASP A 47 -1.33 0.02 -7.59
CA ASP A 47 -0.35 0.35 -8.63
C ASP A 47 -0.31 1.85 -8.96
N GLY A 48 -1.47 2.52 -8.95
CA GLY A 48 -1.62 3.97 -9.14
C GLY A 48 -1.41 4.83 -7.88
N SER A 49 -0.97 4.24 -6.76
CA SER A 49 -0.79 4.98 -5.50
C SER A 49 0.35 5.99 -5.60
N ALA A 50 0.06 7.26 -5.29
CA ALA A 50 1.09 8.29 -5.18
C ALA A 50 2.12 7.96 -4.08
N ILE A 51 1.72 7.25 -3.03
CA ILE A 51 2.62 6.80 -1.96
C ILE A 51 3.60 5.77 -2.50
N ARG A 52 3.14 4.81 -3.32
CA ARG A 52 4.01 3.84 -3.99
C ARG A 52 5.07 4.56 -4.83
N LYS A 53 4.66 5.55 -5.62
CA LYS A 53 5.57 6.35 -6.45
C LYS A 53 6.60 7.09 -5.60
N HIS A 54 6.17 7.72 -4.50
CA HIS A 54 7.07 8.44 -3.61
C HIS A 54 8.09 7.52 -2.91
N VAL A 55 7.65 6.34 -2.44
CA VAL A 55 8.55 5.35 -1.84
C VAL A 55 9.54 4.78 -2.87
N MET A 56 9.11 4.56 -4.11
CA MET A 56 9.99 4.09 -5.19
C MET A 56 11.00 5.16 -5.63
N GLU A 57 10.58 6.42 -5.73
CA GLU A 57 11.47 7.57 -5.96
C GLU A 57 12.54 7.67 -4.88
N TYR A 58 12.12 7.61 -3.61
CA TYR A 58 13.04 7.69 -2.47
C TYR A 58 14.08 6.57 -2.49
N ASN A 59 13.68 5.37 -2.91
CA ASN A 59 14.58 4.22 -3.00
C ASN A 59 15.40 4.16 -4.30
N GLU A 60 15.33 5.19 -5.16
CA GLU A 60 15.98 5.23 -6.49
C GLU A 60 15.58 4.05 -7.40
N MET A 61 14.44 3.39 -7.12
CA MET A 61 13.91 2.24 -7.85
C MET A 61 12.79 2.61 -8.81
N ARG A 62 12.66 3.90 -9.15
CA ARG A 62 11.62 4.38 -10.06
C ARG A 62 11.93 3.93 -11.49
N ASP A 63 11.19 2.94 -11.96
CA ASP A 63 11.11 2.57 -13.37
C ASP A 63 9.91 3.29 -13.99
N ASP A 64 10.18 4.26 -14.88
CA ASP A 64 9.14 5.07 -15.53
C ASP A 64 8.32 4.29 -16.57
N PHE A 65 8.68 3.04 -16.90
CA PHE A 65 7.98 2.23 -17.89
C PHE A 65 6.67 1.60 -17.37
N ASP A 66 6.54 1.39 -16.06
CA ASP A 66 5.40 0.71 -15.41
C ASP A 66 4.20 1.66 -15.15
N MET A 67 4.29 2.93 -15.57
CA MET A 67 3.31 3.99 -15.30
C MET A 67 2.50 4.46 -16.53
N LEU A 68 2.64 3.80 -17.68
CA LEU A 68 1.96 4.14 -18.94
C LEU A 68 0.64 3.39 -19.13
#